data_AF-A0A7S1GB20-F1
#
_entry.id   AF-A0A7S1GB20-F1
#
_cell.length_a   1.000
_cell.length_b   1.000
_cell.length_c   1.000
_cell.angle_alpha   90.00
_cell.angle_beta   90.00
_cell.angle_gamma   90.00
#
_symmetry.space_group_name_H-M   'P 1'
#
loop_
_entity.id
_entity.type
_entity.pdbx_description
1 polymer ?
#
loop_
_entity_poly.entity_id
_entity_poly.type
_entity_poly.pdbx_seq_one_letter_code
_entity_poly.pdbx_strand_id
1 'polypeptide(L)'
;MLRSRVRVLMVTAAAAAVIASCAGARRDAGDAGAYHVVINTSKTFELPPTFLSYTIDEGTAFFSPAGAEVFESTLLRALLSHLQPARIRFGGTQGDMVDYTLTDPEQPWAPGTLTQERWAAIQAFLAAAGTTAVFGLNQEVGRNVSAAHAWNATPSTQLIDLTVGMRDAARV
;
A
#
# COMPACT_ATOMS: atom_id res chain seq x y z
N MET A 1 -1.19 -23.54 -34.86
CA MET A 1 -1.30 -22.35 -33.99
C MET A 1 -0.30 -22.48 -32.84
N LEU A 2 0.90 -21.91 -32.97
CA LEU A 2 1.91 -21.87 -31.91
C LEU A 2 1.66 -20.62 -31.04
N ARG A 3 1.30 -20.81 -29.77
CA ARG A 3 1.31 -19.72 -28.78
C ARG A 3 2.74 -19.57 -28.24
N SER A 4 3.44 -18.56 -28.75
CA SER A 4 4.71 -18.08 -28.21
C SER A 4 4.53 -17.72 -26.73
N ARG A 5 5.21 -18.47 -25.84
CA ARG A 5 5.34 -18.11 -24.42
C ARG A 5 6.51 -17.13 -24.31
N VAL A 6 6.19 -15.85 -24.19
CA VAL A 6 7.18 -14.83 -23.82
C VAL A 6 7.58 -15.10 -22.36
N ARG A 7 8.67 -15.85 -22.17
CA ARG A 7 9.40 -15.88 -20.89
C ARG A 7 10.23 -14.60 -20.86
N VAL A 8 9.64 -13.52 -20.36
CA VAL A 8 10.35 -12.24 -20.20
C VAL A 8 11.49 -12.43 -19.22
N LEU A 9 12.66 -12.07 -19.71
CA LEU A 9 13.98 -11.99 -19.10
C LEU A 9 14.00 -10.96 -17.94
N MET A 10 13.20 -11.16 -16.89
CA MET A 10 13.10 -10.22 -15.75
C MET A 10 14.07 -10.57 -14.61
N VAL A 11 14.60 -11.80 -14.59
CA VAL A 11 15.50 -12.30 -13.54
C VAL A 11 16.88 -11.63 -13.59
N THR A 12 17.35 -11.21 -14.77
CA THR A 12 18.69 -10.62 -14.92
C THR A 12 18.78 -9.19 -14.38
N ALA A 13 17.71 -8.39 -14.50
CA ALA A 13 17.72 -7.00 -14.03
C ALA A 13 17.62 -6.90 -12.50
N ALA A 14 16.77 -7.74 -11.87
CA ALA A 14 16.62 -7.77 -10.42
C ALA A 14 17.88 -8.31 -9.71
N ALA A 15 18.55 -9.32 -10.29
CA ALA A 15 19.82 -9.82 -9.75
C ALA A 15 20.93 -8.77 -9.80
N ALA A 16 21.02 -7.98 -10.88
CA ALA A 16 22.01 -6.91 -11.00
C ALA A 16 21.80 -5.78 -9.97
N ALA A 17 20.54 -5.42 -9.67
CA ALA A 17 20.23 -4.37 -8.70
C ALA A 17 20.46 -4.80 -7.24
N VAL A 18 20.17 -6.07 -6.89
CA VAL A 18 20.40 -6.61 -5.53
C VAL A 18 21.89 -6.81 -5.26
N ILE A 19 22.68 -7.21 -6.26
CA ILE A 19 24.15 -7.30 -6.12
C ILE A 19 24.78 -5.92 -5.86
N ALA A 20 24.18 -4.85 -6.39
CA ALA A 20 24.67 -3.48 -6.18
C ALA A 20 24.35 -2.90 -4.78
N SER A 21 23.25 -3.33 -4.13
CA SER A 21 22.82 -2.76 -2.84
C SER A 21 23.31 -3.51 -1.61
N CYS A 22 23.71 -4.79 -1.74
CA CYS A 22 24.27 -5.58 -0.65
C CYS A 22 25.80 -5.46 -0.53
N ALA A 23 26.46 -4.79 -1.48
CA ALA A 23 27.88 -4.51 -1.41
C ALA A 23 28.13 -3.34 -0.45
N GLY A 24 28.21 -3.63 0.85
CA GLY A 24 29.02 -2.86 1.79
C GLY A 24 30.50 -2.98 1.40
N ALA A 25 30.87 -2.44 0.25
CA ALA A 25 32.24 -2.39 -0.22
C ALA A 25 32.87 -1.11 0.34
N ARG A 26 33.63 -1.29 1.43
CA ARG A 26 34.67 -0.34 1.81
C ARG A 26 35.58 -0.19 0.58
N ARG A 27 35.50 0.94 -0.12
CA ARG A 27 36.36 1.25 -1.25
C ARG A 27 37.75 1.59 -0.72
N ASP A 28 38.59 0.57 -0.56
CA ASP A 28 40.02 0.79 -0.66
C ASP A 28 40.32 0.96 -2.14
N ALA A 29 40.58 2.21 -2.52
CA ALA A 29 40.93 2.60 -3.88
C ALA A 29 42.26 1.95 -4.25
N GLY A 30 42.24 0.88 -5.05
CA GLY A 30 43.48 0.28 -5.52
C GLY A 30 43.35 -0.97 -6.39
N ASP A 31 42.45 -1.89 -6.05
CA ASP A 31 42.30 -3.14 -6.81
C ASP A 31 40.91 -3.23 -7.42
N ALA A 32 40.85 -3.43 -8.73
CA ALA A 32 39.67 -3.90 -9.41
C ALA A 32 39.41 -5.36 -8.97
N GLY A 33 38.93 -5.52 -7.73
CA GLY A 33 38.69 -6.81 -7.11
C GLY A 33 37.74 -7.63 -7.97
N ALA A 34 38.20 -8.78 -8.44
CA ALA A 34 37.36 -9.74 -9.14
C ALA A 34 36.39 -10.37 -8.13
N TYR A 35 35.09 -10.13 -8.30
CA TYR A 35 34.06 -10.78 -7.51
C TYR A 35 33.73 -12.15 -8.11
N HIS A 36 33.87 -13.21 -7.32
CA HIS A 36 33.38 -14.54 -7.69
C HIS A 36 31.95 -14.72 -7.19
N VAL A 37 30.97 -14.70 -8.11
CA VAL A 37 29.54 -14.85 -7.79
C VAL A 37 29.12 -16.29 -8.02
N VAL A 38 28.63 -16.97 -6.97
CA VAL A 38 28.02 -18.31 -7.07
C VAL A 38 26.51 -18.19 -6.98
N ILE A 39 25.80 -18.54 -8.05
CA ILE A 39 24.34 -18.54 -8.08
C ILE A 39 23.85 -19.93 -7.64
N ASN A 40 23.31 -20.02 -6.43
CA ASN A 40 22.72 -21.26 -5.93
C ASN A 40 21.22 -21.32 -6.28
N THR A 41 20.83 -22.25 -7.16
CA THR A 41 19.44 -22.47 -7.59
C THR A 41 18.74 -23.63 -6.86
N SER A 42 19.39 -24.24 -5.85
CA SER A 42 18.84 -25.42 -5.14
C SER A 42 17.67 -25.09 -4.20
N LYS A 43 17.48 -23.82 -3.84
CA LYS A 43 16.32 -23.33 -3.07
C LYS A 43 15.79 -22.07 -3.73
N THR A 44 14.74 -22.22 -4.52
CA THR A 44 14.03 -21.09 -5.13
C THR A 44 12.65 -20.96 -4.49
N PHE A 45 12.24 -19.72 -4.27
CA PHE A 45 10.87 -19.37 -3.88
C PHE A 45 10.24 -18.63 -5.04
N GLU A 46 8.99 -18.95 -5.34
CA GLU A 46 8.20 -18.15 -6.27
C GLU A 46 7.76 -16.88 -5.54
N LEU A 47 8.14 -15.72 -6.09
CA LEU A 47 7.69 -14.44 -5.57
C LEU A 47 6.34 -14.10 -6.19
N PRO A 48 5.37 -13.58 -5.41
CA PRO A 48 4.11 -13.12 -5.98
C PRO A 48 4.39 -11.94 -6.94
N PRO A 49 3.54 -11.72 -7.97
CA PRO A 49 3.68 -10.56 -8.85
C PRO A 49 3.72 -9.23 -8.08
N THR A 50 3.02 -9.16 -6.94
CA THR A 50 2.97 -8.00 -6.05
C THR A 50 4.13 -7.93 -5.05
N PHE A 51 5.24 -8.64 -5.27
CA PHE A 51 6.38 -8.67 -4.35
C PHE A 51 6.91 -7.25 -4.07
N LEU A 52 6.96 -6.41 -5.09
CA LEU A 52 7.28 -4.99 -4.94
C LEU A 52 5.99 -4.19 -4.66
N SER A 53 5.54 -4.24 -3.41
CA SER A 53 4.43 -3.41 -2.90
C SER A 53 4.95 -2.22 -2.10
N TYR A 54 4.08 -1.26 -1.82
CA TYR A 54 4.45 0.00 -1.16
C TYR A 54 3.45 0.40 -0.08
N THR A 55 3.81 1.40 0.71
CA THR A 55 3.02 1.85 1.86
C THR A 55 2.76 3.35 1.78
N ILE A 56 1.58 3.77 2.21
CA ILE A 56 1.27 5.16 2.53
C ILE A 56 1.07 5.23 4.04
N ASP A 57 1.82 6.10 4.69
CA ASP A 57 1.68 6.35 6.13
C ASP A 57 0.34 7.04 6.41
N GLU A 58 -0.45 6.46 7.31
CA GLU A 58 -1.79 6.97 7.66
C GLU A 58 -1.73 8.31 8.37
N GLY A 59 -0.62 8.60 9.03
CA GLY A 59 -0.42 9.92 9.61
C GLY A 59 -0.36 11.01 8.55
N THR A 60 0.41 10.75 7.49
CA THR A 60 0.45 11.64 6.34
C THR A 60 -0.90 11.67 5.62
N ALA A 61 -1.53 10.52 5.41
CA ALA A 61 -2.77 10.41 4.64
C ALA A 61 -4.00 10.99 5.31
N PHE A 62 -4.08 11.00 6.66
CA PHE A 62 -5.31 11.37 7.39
C PHE A 62 -5.14 12.54 8.36
N PHE A 63 -3.91 12.88 8.77
CA PHE A 63 -3.66 13.94 9.74
C PHE A 63 -3.06 15.21 9.10
N SER A 64 -2.78 15.19 7.79
CA SER A 64 -2.28 16.33 7.04
C SER A 64 -3.25 16.76 5.93
N PRO A 65 -3.44 18.08 5.71
CA PRO A 65 -4.12 18.60 4.52
C PRO A 65 -3.47 18.10 3.22
N ALA A 66 -2.13 18.06 3.18
CA ALA A 66 -1.37 17.55 2.03
C ALA A 66 -1.69 16.07 1.73
N GLY A 67 -2.07 15.29 2.76
CA GLY A 67 -2.53 13.92 2.59
C GLY A 67 -3.82 13.79 1.78
N ALA A 68 -4.67 14.82 1.77
CA ALA A 68 -5.89 14.82 0.97
C ALA A 68 -5.57 14.97 -0.52
N GLU A 69 -4.65 15.90 -0.83
CA GLU A 69 -4.23 16.23 -2.19
C GLU A 69 -3.51 15.06 -2.89
N VAL A 70 -2.87 14.18 -2.11
CA VAL A 70 -2.21 12.97 -2.62
C VAL A 70 -3.16 12.11 -3.46
N PHE A 71 -4.42 11.98 -3.06
CA PHE A 71 -5.41 11.16 -3.76
C PHE A 71 -5.96 11.81 -5.03
N GLU A 72 -5.75 13.11 -5.19
CA GLU A 72 -6.12 13.88 -6.39
C GLU A 72 -4.99 13.91 -7.44
N SER A 73 -3.75 13.59 -7.04
CA SER A 73 -2.56 13.71 -7.88
C SER A 73 -2.57 12.77 -9.09
N THR A 74 -2.66 13.35 -10.29
CA THR A 74 -2.55 12.62 -11.57
C THR A 74 -1.16 12.06 -11.82
N LEU A 75 -0.12 12.79 -11.40
CA LEU A 75 1.27 12.33 -11.50
C LEU A 75 1.48 11.08 -10.64
N LEU A 76 1.00 11.08 -9.40
CA LEU A 76 1.16 9.92 -8.53
C LEU A 76 0.40 8.71 -9.09
N ARG A 77 -0.83 8.89 -9.58
CA ARG A 77 -1.58 7.81 -10.26
C ARG A 77 -0.79 7.20 -11.42
N ALA A 78 -0.19 8.04 -12.26
CA ALA A 78 0.64 7.59 -13.38
C ALA A 78 1.89 6.84 -12.91
N LEU A 79 2.57 7.30 -11.87
CA LEU A 79 3.74 6.59 -11.34
C LEU A 79 3.36 5.22 -10.78
N LEU A 80 2.26 5.14 -10.04
CA LEU A 80 1.79 3.89 -9.44
C LEU A 80 1.30 2.88 -10.48
N SER A 81 0.74 3.33 -11.62
CA SER A 81 0.34 2.43 -12.70
C SER A 81 1.53 1.71 -13.34
N HIS A 82 2.71 2.36 -13.39
CA HIS A 82 3.94 1.76 -13.92
C HIS A 82 4.58 0.76 -12.95
N LEU A 83 4.18 0.77 -11.68
CA LEU A 83 4.63 -0.18 -10.66
C LEU A 83 3.74 -1.43 -10.57
N GLN A 84 2.70 -1.54 -11.41
CA GLN A 84 1.82 -2.70 -11.39
C GLN A 84 2.49 -3.96 -11.95
N PRO A 85 2.17 -5.16 -11.40
CA PRO A 85 1.21 -5.40 -10.31
C PRO A 85 1.81 -5.11 -8.93
N ALA A 86 1.11 -4.33 -8.11
CA ALA A 86 1.50 -4.02 -6.73
C ALA A 86 0.29 -3.80 -5.82
N ARG A 87 0.50 -3.85 -4.50
CA ARG A 87 -0.47 -3.43 -3.50
C ARG A 87 0.02 -2.19 -2.77
N ILE A 88 -0.92 -1.40 -2.27
CA ILE A 88 -0.66 -0.29 -1.34
C ILE A 88 -1.10 -0.71 0.05
N ARG A 89 -0.23 -0.62 1.05
CA ARG A 89 -0.66 -0.67 2.46
C ARG A 89 -0.92 0.74 2.96
N PHE A 90 -2.12 1.03 3.45
CA PHE A 90 -2.36 2.13 4.36
C PHE A 90 -2.12 1.61 5.77
N GLY A 91 -1.15 2.19 6.46
CA GLY A 91 -0.84 1.82 7.83
C GLY A 91 0.26 2.70 8.42
N GLY A 92 0.32 2.74 9.74
CA GLY A 92 1.35 3.47 10.47
C GLY A 92 0.94 3.60 11.93
N THR A 93 1.78 4.22 12.76
CA THR A 93 1.47 4.43 14.18
C THR A 93 0.18 5.23 14.37
N GLN A 94 -0.14 6.13 13.43
CA GLN A 94 -1.33 6.98 13.53
C GLN A 94 -2.61 6.29 13.06
N GLY A 95 -2.53 5.08 12.50
CA GLY A 95 -3.70 4.29 12.08
C GLY A 95 -4.67 3.99 13.21
N ASP A 96 -4.11 3.69 14.37
CA ASP A 96 -4.85 3.44 15.61
C ASP A 96 -5.43 4.72 16.24
N MET A 97 -5.24 5.88 15.61
CA MET A 97 -5.84 7.14 16.03
C MET A 97 -6.87 7.67 15.02
N VAL A 98 -7.08 6.97 13.90
CA VAL A 98 -8.05 7.40 12.88
C VAL A 98 -9.47 7.13 13.36
N ASP A 99 -10.30 8.16 13.38
CA ASP A 99 -11.74 8.06 13.62
C ASP A 99 -12.51 7.91 12.31
N TYR A 100 -13.46 6.98 12.27
CA TYR A 100 -14.22 6.65 11.08
C TYR A 100 -15.59 7.33 11.13
N THR A 101 -15.65 8.55 10.61
CA THR A 101 -16.90 9.30 10.50
C THR A 101 -17.60 9.00 9.17
N LEU A 102 -18.28 7.86 9.12
CA LEU A 102 -18.85 7.34 7.87
C LEU A 102 -20.35 7.54 7.73
N THR A 103 -21.03 7.93 8.79
CA THR A 103 -22.50 8.01 8.83
C THR A 103 -23.06 9.40 8.62
N ASP A 104 -22.23 10.43 8.73
CA ASP A 104 -22.62 11.83 8.53
C ASP A 104 -21.89 12.40 7.30
N PRO A 105 -22.58 12.53 6.15
CA PRO A 105 -21.97 13.07 4.93
C PRO A 105 -21.73 14.59 5.02
N GLU A 106 -22.34 15.29 5.97
CA GLU A 106 -22.16 16.73 6.16
C GLU A 106 -21.01 17.05 7.13
N GLN A 107 -20.44 16.04 7.81
CA GLN A 107 -19.34 16.28 8.74
C GLN A 107 -18.08 16.73 7.99
N PRO A 108 -17.56 17.94 8.25
CA PRO A 108 -16.34 18.41 7.61
C PRO A 108 -15.15 17.55 8.04
N TRP A 109 -14.19 17.39 7.13
CA TRP A 109 -12.94 16.70 7.47
C TRP A 109 -12.18 17.44 8.58
N ALA A 110 -11.67 16.68 9.54
CA ALA A 110 -10.69 17.11 10.53
C ALA A 110 -9.47 16.16 10.53
N PRO A 111 -8.27 16.64 10.91
CA PRO A 111 -7.10 15.79 11.07
C PRO A 111 -7.41 14.56 11.94
N GLY A 112 -7.07 13.37 11.43
CA GLY A 112 -7.35 12.10 12.10
C GLY A 112 -8.75 11.54 11.84
N THR A 113 -9.55 12.15 10.96
CA THR A 113 -10.86 11.61 10.55
C THR A 113 -10.82 11.03 9.14
N LEU A 114 -11.49 9.90 8.94
CA LEU A 114 -11.80 9.33 7.65
C LEU A 114 -13.30 9.47 7.38
N THR A 115 -13.66 10.39 6.50
CA THR A 115 -15.05 10.59 6.06
C THR A 115 -15.41 9.68 4.89
N GLN A 116 -16.70 9.50 4.63
CA GLN A 116 -17.18 8.75 3.45
C GLN A 116 -16.65 9.35 2.14
N GLU A 117 -16.62 10.68 2.01
CA GLU A 117 -16.09 11.37 0.83
C GLU A 117 -14.60 11.06 0.63
N ARG A 118 -13.80 11.14 1.70
CA ARG A 118 -12.36 10.86 1.62
C ARG A 118 -12.09 9.39 1.30
N TRP A 119 -12.89 8.48 1.84
CA TRP A 119 -12.82 7.08 1.47
C TRP A 119 -13.16 6.83 0.00
N ALA A 120 -14.20 7.50 -0.53
CA ALA A 120 -14.51 7.44 -1.96
C ALA A 120 -13.37 7.96 -2.84
N ALA A 121 -12.71 9.06 -2.44
CA ALA A 121 -11.55 9.60 -3.15
C ALA A 121 -10.36 8.60 -3.18
N ILE A 122 -10.11 7.91 -2.07
CA ILE A 122 -9.09 6.86 -1.98
C ILE A 122 -9.42 5.70 -2.91
N GLN A 123 -10.68 5.24 -2.91
CA GLN A 123 -11.11 4.14 -3.78
C GLN A 123 -11.01 4.50 -5.26
N ALA A 124 -11.38 5.73 -5.63
CA ALA A 124 -11.21 6.24 -6.98
C ALA A 124 -9.73 6.34 -7.39
N PHE A 125 -8.86 6.82 -6.49
CA PHE A 125 -7.41 6.86 -6.71
C PHE A 125 -6.83 5.46 -6.95
N LEU A 126 -7.19 4.48 -6.12
CA LEU A 126 -6.71 3.10 -6.24
C LEU A 126 -7.17 2.46 -7.55
N ALA A 127 -8.44 2.67 -7.93
CA ALA A 127 -8.98 2.20 -9.19
C ALA A 127 -8.25 2.81 -10.39
N ALA A 128 -8.01 4.13 -10.37
CA ALA A 128 -7.28 4.83 -11.42
C ALA A 128 -5.81 4.39 -11.53
N ALA A 129 -5.16 4.06 -10.41
CA ALA A 129 -3.81 3.53 -10.37
C ALA A 129 -3.72 2.04 -10.75
N GLY A 130 -4.85 1.35 -10.91
CA GLY A 130 -4.90 -0.07 -11.25
C GLY A 130 -4.38 -0.98 -10.12
N THR A 131 -4.55 -0.57 -8.86
CA THR A 131 -4.00 -1.25 -7.69
C THR A 131 -5.06 -1.53 -6.63
N THR A 132 -4.67 -2.24 -5.57
CA THR A 132 -5.56 -2.58 -4.44
C THR A 132 -4.90 -2.18 -3.13
N ALA A 133 -5.73 -1.80 -2.17
CA ALA A 133 -5.28 -1.46 -0.83
C ALA A 133 -5.31 -2.65 0.13
N VAL A 134 -4.35 -2.66 1.04
CA VAL A 134 -4.41 -3.33 2.34
C VAL A 134 -4.55 -2.23 3.38
N PHE A 135 -5.69 -2.17 4.07
CA PHE A 135 -6.00 -1.08 4.99
C PHE A 135 -5.82 -1.53 6.44
N GLY A 136 -5.09 -0.75 7.25
CA GLY A 136 -4.96 -0.97 8.68
C GLY A 136 -6.19 -0.47 9.43
N LEU A 137 -6.87 -1.36 10.17
CA LEU A 137 -8.01 -0.97 10.99
C LEU A 137 -7.54 -0.48 12.36
N ASN A 138 -8.16 0.60 12.85
CA ASN A 138 -7.86 1.17 14.17
C ASN A 138 -8.24 0.17 15.28
N GLN A 139 -7.23 -0.33 16.00
CA GLN A 139 -7.40 -1.30 17.10
C GLN A 139 -7.62 -0.66 18.46
N GLU A 140 -7.39 0.66 18.60
CA GLU A 140 -7.55 1.39 19.86
C GLU A 140 -8.97 1.96 20.04
N VAL A 141 -9.82 1.91 19.01
CA VAL A 141 -11.24 2.28 19.13
C VAL A 141 -11.89 1.48 20.26
N GLY A 142 -12.42 2.19 21.26
CA GLY A 142 -13.17 1.58 22.35
C GLY A 142 -12.32 0.92 23.44
N ARG A 143 -11.00 0.80 23.25
CA ARG A 143 -10.10 0.05 24.14
C ARG A 143 -10.01 0.61 25.56
N ASN A 144 -10.29 1.91 25.71
CA ASN A 144 -10.30 2.62 26.99
C ASN A 144 -11.71 2.91 27.55
N VAL A 145 -12.76 2.37 26.92
CA VAL A 145 -14.15 2.72 27.23
C VAL A 145 -14.98 1.51 27.70
N SER A 146 -14.54 0.28 27.42
CA SER A 146 -15.14 -0.93 27.99
C SER A 146 -14.33 -1.46 29.18
N ALA A 147 -15.02 -1.98 30.20
CA ALA A 147 -14.38 -2.58 31.38
C ALA A 147 -13.48 -3.80 31.05
N ALA A 148 -13.58 -4.34 29.82
CA ALA A 148 -12.84 -5.51 29.36
C ALA A 148 -11.66 -5.17 28.45
N HIS A 149 -11.38 -3.88 28.18
CA HIS A 149 -10.42 -3.46 27.14
C HIS A 149 -10.66 -4.13 25.77
N ALA A 150 -11.94 -4.45 25.50
CA ALA A 150 -12.34 -5.09 24.27
C ALA A 150 -12.34 -4.08 23.12
N TRP A 151 -11.88 -4.52 21.95
CA TRP A 151 -11.93 -3.74 20.72
C TRP A 151 -13.38 -3.49 20.31
N ASN A 152 -13.75 -2.23 20.08
CA ASN A 152 -15.05 -1.89 19.50
C ASN A 152 -14.96 -1.96 17.97
N ALA A 153 -15.43 -3.07 17.40
CA ALA A 153 -15.39 -3.32 15.96
C ALA A 153 -16.35 -2.45 15.15
N THR A 154 -17.33 -1.77 15.77
CA THR A 154 -18.43 -1.08 15.06
C THR A 154 -17.95 -0.13 13.97
N PRO A 155 -17.01 0.80 14.21
CA PRO A 155 -16.58 1.71 13.15
C PRO A 155 -15.85 0.98 12.01
N SER A 156 -15.08 -0.06 12.34
CA SER A 156 -14.39 -0.87 11.33
C SER A 156 -15.37 -1.66 10.46
N THR A 157 -16.43 -2.21 11.06
CA THR A 157 -17.51 -2.86 10.32
C THR A 157 -18.21 -1.87 9.39
N GLN A 158 -18.51 -0.66 9.84
CA GLN A 158 -19.08 0.39 8.99
C GLN A 158 -18.20 0.73 7.79
N LEU A 159 -16.88 0.81 7.98
CA LEU A 159 -15.92 1.03 6.88
C LEU A 159 -15.93 -0.13 5.87
N ILE A 160 -15.96 -1.36 6.36
CA ILE A 160 -16.03 -2.56 5.52
C ILE A 160 -17.33 -2.58 4.72
N ASP A 161 -18.47 -2.34 5.36
CA ASP A 161 -19.79 -2.34 4.73
C ASP A 161 -19.88 -1.25 3.65
N LEU A 162 -19.39 -0.04 3.96
CA LEU A 162 -19.28 1.06 2.99
C LEU A 162 -18.43 0.65 1.77
N THR A 163 -17.28 0.03 2.02
CA THR A 163 -16.35 -0.42 0.97
C THR A 163 -16.98 -1.46 0.05
N VAL A 164 -17.67 -2.44 0.63
CA VAL A 164 -18.37 -3.48 -0.13
C VAL A 164 -19.52 -2.88 -0.92
N GLY A 165 -20.33 -2.02 -0.30
CA GLY A 165 -21.45 -1.33 -0.96
C GLY A 165 -21.01 -0.48 -2.16
N MET A 166 -19.92 0.27 -2.02
CA MET A 166 -19.33 1.04 -3.13
C MET A 166 -18.90 0.15 -4.30
N ARG A 167 -18.30 -1.02 -4.01
CA ARG A 167 -17.86 -1.94 -5.06
C ARG A 167 -19.03 -2.55 -5.83
N ASP A 168 -20.10 -2.88 -5.12
CA ASP A 168 -21.27 -3.49 -5.73
C ASP A 168 -22.04 -2.46 -6.58
N ALA A 169 -22.12 -1.19 -6.14
CA ALA A 169 -22.66 -0.10 -6.94
C ALA A 169 -21.87 0.15 -8.23
N ALA A 170 -20.54 0.01 -8.23
CA ALA A 170 -19.69 0.19 -9.40
C ALA A 170 -19.80 -0.94 -10.46
N ARG A 171 -20.53 -2.02 -10.16
CA ARG A 171 -20.73 -3.17 -11.06
C ARG A 171 -22.07 -3.15 -11.81
N VAL A 172 -22.99 -2.28 -11.42
CA VAL A 172 -24.30 -2.05 -12.05
C VAL A 172 -24.17 -1.01 -13.14
#